data_AF-A0A2P8ME02-F1
#
_entry.id   AF-A0A2P8ME02-F1
#
_cell.length_a   1.000
_cell.length_b   1.000
_cell.length_c   1.000
_cell.angle_alpha   90.00
_cell.angle_beta   90.00
_cell.angle_gamma   90.00
#
_symmetry.space_group_name_H-M   'P 1'
#
loop_
_entity.id
_entity.type
_entity.pdbx_description
1 polymer ?
#
loop_
_entity_poly.entity_id
_entity_poly.type
_entity_poly.pdbx_seq_one_letter_code
_entity_poly.pdbx_strand_id
1 'polypeptide(L)'
;MKKIILALIIISVISASLFIYKNNQPKKTVVNEPKKKVSTPKKQAKKPEVKKQNILLVNKQSKLSGNYIPQNLRTPNVKFISSSDPNVNQMESEAATGLENMFNAASKDGLTLLAVSGYRPYSYQQKLYNEKVARDGKAEADKYVAEPGTSEHQTGLAMDLLSTEYSSLDDGFMNTNSYKWLQQNCGKYGFIIRYPKDKENITKYNFEPWHVRYIGLPASQEIMNRGITLEEYLAEQNTSK
;
A
#
# COMPACT_ATOMS: atom_id res chain seq x y z
N MET A 1 57.16 31.19 -1.73
CA MET A 1 55.78 30.84 -1.30
C MET A 1 55.78 29.42 -0.73
N LYS A 2 54.87 29.13 0.22
CA LYS A 2 54.45 27.84 0.83
C LYS A 2 54.95 26.53 0.14
N LYS A 3 55.60 25.60 0.88
CA LYS A 3 55.12 24.26 1.37
C LYS A 3 54.82 23.18 0.28
N ILE A 4 55.05 21.86 0.43
CA ILE A 4 55.46 21.05 1.61
C ILE A 4 56.23 19.73 1.26
N ILE A 5 57.16 19.36 2.16
CA ILE A 5 57.67 18.06 2.66
C ILE A 5 57.24 16.70 2.03
N LEU A 6 58.27 15.84 1.89
CA LEU A 6 58.39 14.37 1.75
C LEU A 6 57.41 13.43 2.50
N ALA A 7 56.99 12.32 1.85
CA ALA A 7 56.70 10.95 2.37
C ALA A 7 55.67 10.26 1.43
N LEU A 8 55.92 9.14 0.72
CA LEU A 8 56.27 7.78 1.18
C LEU A 8 55.42 7.27 2.36
N ILE A 9 54.22 6.77 2.06
CA ILE A 9 53.51 5.61 2.66
C ILE A 9 52.18 5.44 1.89
N ILE A 10 52.00 4.33 1.15
CA ILE A 10 50.71 3.68 0.75
C ILE A 10 51.03 2.36 -0.01
N ILE A 11 51.93 1.53 0.54
CA ILE A 11 52.12 0.13 0.11
C ILE A 11 52.22 -0.74 1.38
N SER A 12 51.10 -0.88 2.09
CA SER A 12 51.00 -1.75 3.28
C SER A 12 49.61 -2.33 3.54
N VAL A 13 48.54 -1.81 2.92
CA VAL A 13 47.16 -2.24 3.20
C VAL A 13 46.74 -3.47 2.38
N ILE A 14 47.31 -3.68 1.18
CA ILE A 14 46.90 -4.78 0.27
C ILE A 14 47.39 -6.16 0.77
N SER A 15 48.53 -6.22 1.48
CA SER A 15 49.07 -7.48 2.02
C SER A 15 48.30 -7.98 3.26
N ALA A 16 47.68 -7.09 4.04
CA ALA A 16 46.92 -7.47 5.23
C ALA A 16 45.60 -8.20 4.88
N SER A 17 44.91 -7.77 3.83
CA SER A 17 43.61 -8.33 3.42
C SER A 17 43.68 -9.78 2.94
N LEU A 18 44.80 -10.19 2.33
CA LEU A 18 45.00 -11.57 1.86
C LEU A 18 45.38 -12.55 2.99
N PHE A 19 45.96 -12.08 4.09
CA PHE A 19 46.35 -12.93 5.21
C PHE A 19 45.12 -13.40 6.03
N ILE A 20 44.16 -12.50 6.26
CA ILE A 20 42.95 -12.80 7.03
C ILE A 20 42.05 -13.80 6.29
N TYR A 21 41.95 -13.71 4.95
CA TYR A 21 41.13 -14.62 4.14
C TYR A 21 41.64 -16.07 4.15
N LYS A 22 42.96 -16.29 4.28
CA LYS A 22 43.57 -17.63 4.14
C LYS A 22 43.52 -18.47 5.43
N ASN A 23 43.40 -17.84 6.60
CA ASN A 23 43.50 -18.53 7.90
C ASN A 23 42.16 -18.95 8.52
N ASN A 24 41.00 -18.54 7.98
CA ASN A 24 39.69 -18.79 8.59
C ASN A 24 38.88 -19.91 7.90
N GLN A 25 39.56 -20.96 7.44
CA GLN A 25 38.93 -22.19 6.95
C GLN A 25 38.82 -23.22 8.09
N PRO A 26 37.61 -23.69 8.45
CA PRO A 26 37.45 -24.67 9.51
C PRO A 26 38.07 -26.02 9.12
N LYS A 27 38.92 -26.57 10.00
CA LYS A 27 39.55 -27.88 9.80
C LYS A 27 38.48 -28.99 9.78
N LYS A 28 38.54 -29.85 8.76
CA LYS A 28 37.73 -31.09 8.71
C LYS A 28 38.23 -32.09 9.75
N THR A 29 37.46 -32.31 10.82
CA THR A 29 37.66 -33.45 11.71
C THR A 29 37.00 -34.68 11.09
N VAL A 30 37.78 -35.74 10.85
CA VAL A 30 37.27 -37.02 10.36
C VAL A 30 37.03 -37.95 11.54
N VAL A 31 35.79 -38.41 11.71
CA VAL A 31 35.44 -39.56 12.57
C VAL A 31 34.44 -40.42 11.80
N ASN A 32 34.69 -41.72 11.71
CA ASN A 32 33.89 -42.68 10.95
C ASN A 32 32.77 -43.29 11.81
N GLU A 33 31.57 -43.36 11.20
CA GLU A 33 30.49 -44.38 11.28
C GLU A 33 30.15 -45.13 12.61
N PRO A 34 28.85 -45.42 12.88
CA PRO A 34 28.13 -46.39 12.04
C PRO A 34 26.67 -46.05 11.65
N LYS A 35 26.19 -46.88 10.72
CA LYS A 35 24.95 -46.77 9.94
C LYS A 35 23.65 -46.95 10.73
N LYS A 36 22.63 -46.15 10.39
CA LYS A 36 21.29 -46.64 9.98
C LYS A 36 20.47 -45.53 9.30
N LYS A 37 20.35 -45.59 7.96
CA LYS A 37 19.38 -44.76 7.22
C LYS A 37 17.99 -45.40 7.32
N VAL A 38 17.13 -44.85 8.16
CA VAL A 38 15.68 -45.05 8.03
C VAL A 38 15.20 -44.09 6.95
N SER A 39 14.55 -44.62 5.92
CA SER A 39 13.96 -43.83 4.84
C SER A 39 12.62 -43.25 5.28
N THR A 40 12.50 -41.92 5.32
CA THR A 40 11.21 -41.22 5.34
C THR A 40 11.05 -40.37 4.07
N PRO A 41 9.84 -40.30 3.47
CA PRO A 41 9.67 -39.63 2.17
C PRO A 41 9.73 -38.11 2.30
N LYS A 42 10.40 -37.43 1.36
CA LYS A 42 10.27 -35.97 1.18
C LYS A 42 8.82 -35.63 0.82
N LYS A 43 8.04 -35.16 1.80
CA LYS A 43 6.71 -34.59 1.55
C LYS A 43 6.90 -33.23 0.85
N GLN A 44 6.74 -33.22 -0.47
CA GLN A 44 6.80 -32.00 -1.27
C GLN A 44 5.75 -31.01 -0.75
N ALA A 45 6.20 -29.83 -0.31
CA ALA A 45 5.31 -28.81 0.22
C ALA A 45 4.38 -28.33 -0.90
N LYS A 46 3.09 -28.67 -0.80
CA LYS A 46 2.07 -28.10 -1.67
C LYS A 46 2.04 -26.59 -1.43
N LYS A 47 2.23 -25.80 -2.49
CA LYS A 47 1.93 -24.37 -2.48
C LYS A 47 0.50 -24.21 -1.94
N PRO A 48 0.25 -23.37 -0.91
CA PRO A 48 -1.10 -23.25 -0.35
C PRO A 48 -2.06 -22.82 -1.46
N GLU A 49 -3.16 -23.56 -1.58
CA GLU A 49 -4.21 -23.31 -2.55
C GLU A 49 -4.93 -22.02 -2.13
N VAL A 50 -4.54 -20.91 -2.74
CA VAL A 50 -5.09 -19.59 -2.42
C VAL A 50 -6.57 -19.60 -2.82
N LYS A 51 -7.46 -19.62 -1.83
CA LYS A 51 -8.90 -19.38 -2.06
C LYS A 51 -9.03 -18.09 -2.86
N LYS A 52 -9.65 -18.17 -4.04
CA LYS A 52 -9.86 -16.99 -4.90
C LYS A 52 -10.70 -15.98 -4.13
N GLN A 53 -10.06 -14.88 -3.73
CA GLN A 53 -10.71 -13.79 -3.02
C GLN A 53 -11.58 -12.99 -4.01
N ASN A 54 -12.87 -12.85 -3.70
CA ASN A 54 -13.77 -12.03 -4.51
C ASN A 54 -13.53 -10.54 -4.17
N ILE A 55 -12.51 -9.94 -4.79
CA ILE A 55 -12.18 -8.53 -4.60
C ILE A 55 -13.13 -7.68 -5.47
N LEU A 56 -13.85 -6.76 -4.83
CA LEU A 56 -14.80 -5.86 -5.47
C LEU A 56 -14.07 -4.73 -6.22
N LEU A 57 -14.20 -4.68 -7.55
CA LEU A 57 -13.76 -3.54 -8.36
C LEU A 57 -14.89 -2.50 -8.48
N VAL A 58 -14.58 -1.23 -8.19
CA VAL A 58 -15.47 -0.10 -8.41
C VAL A 58 -14.68 0.98 -9.15
N ASN A 59 -15.18 1.40 -10.31
CA ASN A 59 -14.56 2.45 -11.13
C ASN A 59 -15.58 2.97 -12.15
N LYS A 60 -15.13 3.69 -13.19
CA LYS A 60 -16.00 4.27 -14.22
C LYS A 60 -16.75 3.20 -15.05
N GLN A 61 -16.23 1.97 -15.12
CA GLN A 61 -16.80 0.83 -15.86
C GLN A 61 -17.56 -0.15 -14.95
N SER A 62 -17.26 -0.20 -13.66
CA SER A 62 -17.92 -1.07 -12.67
C SER A 62 -18.62 -0.21 -11.61
N LYS A 63 -19.91 0.07 -11.83
CA LYS A 63 -20.73 0.94 -10.97
C LYS A 63 -21.46 0.14 -9.89
N LEU A 64 -21.49 0.68 -8.67
CA LEU A 64 -22.37 0.23 -7.59
C LEU A 64 -23.81 0.74 -7.81
N SER A 65 -24.78 0.00 -7.26
CA SER A 65 -26.15 0.47 -7.13
C SER A 65 -26.23 1.69 -6.19
N GLY A 66 -27.15 2.61 -6.46
CA GLY A 66 -27.42 3.74 -5.55
C GLY A 66 -27.90 3.32 -4.16
N ASN A 67 -28.48 2.12 -4.05
CA ASN A 67 -28.93 1.53 -2.79
C ASN A 67 -27.88 0.60 -2.14
N TYR A 68 -26.67 0.51 -2.71
CA TYR A 68 -25.59 -0.27 -2.09
C TYR A 68 -25.08 0.45 -0.84
N ILE A 69 -25.18 -0.24 0.30
CA ILE A 69 -24.65 0.15 1.60
C ILE A 69 -23.81 -1.03 2.12
N PRO A 70 -22.53 -0.83 2.51
CA PRO A 70 -21.71 -1.87 3.11
C PRO A 70 -22.32 -2.37 4.42
N GLN A 71 -22.14 -3.66 4.71
CA GLN A 71 -22.46 -4.21 6.03
C GLN A 71 -21.35 -3.83 7.03
N ASN A 72 -21.69 -3.82 8.33
CA ASN A 72 -20.74 -3.70 9.43
C ASN A 72 -19.82 -2.46 9.37
N LEU A 73 -20.36 -1.30 8.95
CA LEU A 73 -19.66 -0.03 9.02
C LEU A 73 -19.37 0.37 10.48
N ARG A 74 -18.12 0.75 10.76
CA ARG A 74 -17.68 1.30 12.05
C ARG A 74 -16.67 2.43 11.85
N THR A 75 -16.57 3.34 12.81
CA THR A 75 -15.47 4.30 12.84
C THR A 75 -14.19 3.58 13.31
N PRO A 76 -13.06 3.66 12.58
CA PRO A 76 -11.78 3.16 13.06
C PRO A 76 -11.25 4.05 14.20
N ASN A 77 -10.64 3.42 15.21
CA ASN A 77 -9.97 4.09 16.33
C ASN A 77 -8.59 4.62 15.90
N VAL A 78 -8.61 5.63 15.05
CA VAL A 78 -7.43 6.31 14.50
C VAL A 78 -7.56 7.83 14.68
N LYS A 79 -6.45 8.54 14.53
CA LYS A 79 -6.45 10.01 14.52
C LYS A 79 -7.02 10.51 13.20
N PHE A 80 -8.06 11.34 13.26
CA PHE A 80 -8.58 12.08 12.11
C PHE A 80 -7.97 13.49 12.02
N ILE A 81 -8.03 14.11 10.84
CA ILE A 81 -7.79 15.55 10.71
C ILE A 81 -8.92 16.32 11.43
N SER A 82 -8.60 17.48 12.02
CA SER A 82 -9.57 18.28 12.80
C SER A 82 -10.78 18.76 11.99
N SER A 83 -10.67 18.80 10.67
CA SER A 83 -11.73 19.17 9.72
C SER A 83 -12.54 17.99 9.16
N SER A 84 -12.33 16.75 9.64
CA SER A 84 -13.05 15.58 9.13
C SER A 84 -14.54 15.67 9.42
N ASP A 85 -15.39 15.41 8.41
CA ASP A 85 -16.83 15.27 8.58
C ASP A 85 -17.14 13.90 9.24
N PRO A 86 -17.69 13.84 10.47
CA PRO A 86 -17.93 12.58 11.17
C PRO A 86 -18.83 11.61 10.40
N ASN A 87 -19.69 12.11 9.50
CA ASN A 87 -20.61 11.29 8.71
C ASN A 87 -19.89 10.43 7.65
N VAL A 88 -18.63 10.76 7.33
CA VAL A 88 -17.82 10.01 6.37
C VAL A 88 -16.61 9.32 7.01
N ASN A 89 -16.53 9.29 8.34
CA ASN A 89 -15.38 8.70 9.06
C ASN A 89 -15.44 7.16 9.20
N GLN A 90 -16.50 6.51 8.73
CA GLN A 90 -16.69 5.06 8.88
C GLN A 90 -15.92 4.26 7.82
N MET A 91 -15.64 2.99 8.11
CA MET A 91 -15.18 1.97 7.15
C MET A 91 -15.85 0.63 7.44
N GLU A 92 -15.79 -0.31 6.50
CA GLU A 92 -16.10 -1.71 6.76
C GLU A 92 -15.20 -2.23 7.90
N SER A 93 -15.70 -3.13 8.74
CA SER A 93 -15.05 -3.53 10.01
C SER A 93 -13.67 -4.19 9.84
N GLU A 94 -13.43 -5.00 8.82
CA GLU A 94 -12.12 -5.59 8.53
C GLU A 94 -11.15 -4.51 8.02
N ALA A 95 -11.61 -3.65 7.11
CA ALA A 95 -10.83 -2.54 6.59
C ALA A 95 -10.44 -1.53 7.69
N ALA A 96 -11.36 -1.19 8.59
CA ALA A 96 -11.11 -0.37 9.77
C ALA A 96 -10.03 -0.98 10.68
N THR A 97 -10.05 -2.30 10.85
CA THR A 97 -9.08 -3.04 11.67
C THR A 97 -7.69 -3.07 11.00
N GLY A 98 -7.64 -3.20 9.68
CA GLY A 98 -6.41 -3.01 8.90
C GLY A 98 -5.84 -1.60 9.07
N LEU A 99 -6.71 -0.58 9.04
CA LEU A 99 -6.33 0.83 9.15
C LEU A 99 -5.70 1.14 10.51
N GLU A 100 -6.34 0.68 11.60
CA GLU A 100 -5.83 0.78 12.97
C GLU A 100 -4.45 0.15 13.12
N ASN A 101 -4.25 -1.05 12.56
CA ASN A 101 -2.95 -1.73 12.57
C ASN A 101 -1.88 -0.97 11.76
N MET A 102 -2.25 -0.41 10.61
CA MET A 102 -1.35 0.41 9.78
C MET A 102 -0.92 1.71 10.49
N PHE A 103 -1.87 2.42 11.11
CA PHE A 103 -1.59 3.63 11.90
C PHE A 103 -0.71 3.34 13.12
N ASN A 104 -0.99 2.23 13.83
CA ASN A 104 -0.16 1.78 14.95
C ASN A 104 1.26 1.40 14.54
N ALA A 105 1.47 0.93 13.31
CA ALA A 105 2.80 0.66 12.77
C ALA A 105 3.53 1.95 12.37
N ALA A 106 2.88 2.85 11.62
CA ALA A 106 3.44 4.15 11.25
C ALA A 106 3.87 4.95 12.49
N SER A 107 3.06 4.93 13.55
CA SER A 107 3.35 5.59 14.84
C SER A 107 4.61 5.05 15.52
N LYS A 108 4.85 3.73 15.46
CA LYS A 108 6.09 3.10 15.98
C LYS A 108 7.33 3.51 15.20
N ASP A 109 7.18 3.82 13.92
CA ASP A 109 8.22 4.34 13.04
C ASP A 109 8.32 5.89 13.10
N GLY A 110 7.63 6.54 14.04
CA GLY A 110 7.70 7.98 14.31
C GLY A 110 6.78 8.85 13.44
N LEU A 111 5.85 8.25 12.68
CA LEU A 111 5.00 8.94 11.72
C LEU A 111 3.56 9.05 12.24
N THR A 112 2.99 10.26 12.18
CA THR A 112 1.57 10.49 12.56
C THR A 112 0.70 10.64 11.32
N LEU A 113 0.08 9.53 10.90
CA LEU A 113 -0.97 9.52 9.88
C LEU A 113 -2.26 10.15 10.42
N LEU A 114 -3.06 10.71 9.51
CA LEU A 114 -4.36 11.32 9.77
C LEU A 114 -5.40 10.78 8.77
N ALA A 115 -6.51 10.26 9.27
CA ALA A 115 -7.66 9.88 8.45
C ALA A 115 -8.50 11.12 8.06
N VAL A 116 -9.06 11.11 6.85
CA VAL A 116 -9.77 12.28 6.28
C VAL A 116 -11.19 11.95 5.83
N SER A 117 -11.37 10.93 4.97
CA SER A 117 -12.69 10.51 4.48
C SER A 117 -12.71 9.03 4.12
N GLY A 118 -13.56 8.26 4.80
CA GLY A 118 -13.85 6.86 4.57
C GLY A 118 -15.13 6.66 3.76
N TYR A 119 -16.12 6.00 4.34
CA TYR A 119 -17.40 5.68 3.69
C TYR A 119 -18.16 6.94 3.25
N ARG A 120 -18.54 7.00 1.98
CA ARG A 120 -19.43 8.04 1.44
C ARG A 120 -20.68 7.38 0.83
N PRO A 121 -21.89 7.60 1.39
CA PRO A 121 -23.11 7.07 0.78
C PRO A 121 -23.35 7.70 -0.59
N TYR A 122 -24.10 7.01 -1.47
CA TYR A 122 -24.35 7.45 -2.85
C TYR A 122 -24.88 8.89 -2.95
N SER A 123 -25.80 9.27 -2.06
CA SER A 123 -26.38 10.63 -2.00
C SER A 123 -25.33 11.72 -1.67
N TYR A 124 -24.34 11.41 -0.84
CA TYR A 124 -23.23 12.31 -0.53
C TYR A 124 -22.32 12.50 -1.75
N GLN A 125 -21.99 11.40 -2.44
CA GLN A 125 -21.23 11.46 -3.68
C GLN A 125 -21.99 12.24 -4.78
N GLN A 126 -23.32 12.07 -4.85
CA GLN A 126 -24.18 12.81 -5.77
C GLN A 126 -24.20 14.31 -5.50
N LYS A 127 -24.27 14.71 -4.23
CA LYS A 127 -24.15 16.13 -3.84
C LYS A 127 -22.80 16.71 -4.30
N LEU A 128 -21.68 16.09 -3.91
CA LEU A 128 -20.33 16.55 -4.27
C LEU A 128 -20.12 16.65 -5.79
N TYR A 129 -20.56 15.63 -6.53
CA TYR A 129 -20.45 15.61 -7.99
C TYR A 129 -21.28 16.72 -8.63
N ASN A 130 -22.54 16.90 -8.20
CA ASN A 130 -23.40 17.96 -8.72
C ASN A 130 -22.85 19.36 -8.41
N GLU A 131 -22.29 19.58 -7.23
CA GLU A 131 -21.63 20.84 -6.85
C GLU A 131 -20.39 21.13 -7.71
N LYS A 132 -19.56 20.10 -7.97
CA LYS A 132 -18.41 20.21 -8.88
C LYS A 132 -18.84 20.50 -10.33
N VAL A 133 -19.88 19.83 -10.83
CA VAL A 133 -20.45 20.08 -12.17
C VAL A 133 -21.00 21.50 -12.29
N ALA A 134 -21.72 21.98 -11.27
CA ALA A 134 -22.32 23.32 -11.28
C ALA A 134 -21.27 24.45 -11.24
N ARG A 135 -20.14 24.23 -10.56
CA ARG A 135 -19.06 25.21 -10.44
C ARG A 135 -18.09 25.17 -11.63
N ASP A 136 -17.66 23.98 -12.04
CA ASP A 136 -16.51 23.78 -12.93
C ASP A 136 -16.86 23.08 -14.26
N GLY A 137 -18.12 22.66 -14.45
CA GLY A 137 -18.61 21.95 -15.65
C GLY A 137 -18.36 20.43 -15.63
N LYS A 138 -19.14 19.65 -16.40
CA LYS A 138 -19.07 18.17 -16.36
C LYS A 138 -17.71 17.62 -16.77
N ALA A 139 -17.12 18.16 -17.83
CA ALA A 139 -15.81 17.69 -18.33
C ALA A 139 -14.67 17.88 -17.32
N GLU A 140 -14.79 18.84 -16.41
CA GLU A 140 -13.85 19.04 -15.31
C GLU A 140 -14.22 18.19 -14.09
N ALA A 141 -15.51 18.05 -13.77
CA ALA A 141 -15.98 17.16 -12.73
C ALA A 141 -15.52 15.71 -12.96
N ASP A 142 -15.66 15.19 -14.18
CA ASP A 142 -15.30 13.82 -14.57
C ASP A 142 -13.81 13.47 -14.37
N LYS A 143 -12.92 14.47 -14.20
CA LYS A 143 -11.50 14.27 -13.92
C LYS A 143 -11.19 14.10 -12.43
N TYR A 144 -11.90 14.83 -11.57
CA TYR A 144 -11.54 15.00 -10.15
C TYR A 144 -12.58 14.47 -9.16
N VAL A 145 -13.81 14.20 -9.60
CA VAL A 145 -14.88 13.71 -8.73
C VAL A 145 -15.56 12.53 -9.42
N ALA A 146 -15.45 11.36 -8.80
CA ALA A 146 -16.14 10.15 -9.23
C ALA A 146 -17.65 10.41 -9.39
N GLU A 147 -18.24 9.97 -10.52
CA GLU A 147 -19.70 9.93 -10.67
C GLU A 147 -20.31 9.06 -9.55
N PRO A 148 -21.54 9.34 -9.10
CA PRO A 148 -22.23 8.49 -8.12
C PRO A 148 -22.26 7.02 -8.56
N GLY A 149 -21.99 6.11 -7.63
CA GLY A 149 -21.81 4.69 -7.91
C GLY A 149 -20.42 4.30 -8.46
N THR A 150 -19.57 5.23 -8.90
CA THR A 150 -18.18 4.95 -9.35
C THR A 150 -17.10 5.25 -8.30
N SER A 151 -17.50 5.80 -7.15
CA SER A 151 -16.61 6.16 -6.03
C SER A 151 -16.34 4.96 -5.14
N GLU A 152 -15.07 4.59 -4.97
CA GLU A 152 -14.70 3.47 -4.07
C GLU A 152 -15.06 3.75 -2.60
N HIS A 153 -15.26 5.01 -2.19
CA HIS A 153 -15.75 5.35 -0.86
C HIS A 153 -17.12 4.76 -0.55
N GLN A 154 -17.98 4.52 -1.55
CA GLN A 154 -19.27 3.86 -1.31
C GLN A 154 -19.11 2.38 -0.91
N THR A 155 -17.93 1.77 -1.13
CA THR A 155 -17.63 0.42 -0.63
C THR A 155 -17.34 0.37 0.88
N GLY A 156 -17.03 1.51 1.51
CA GLY A 156 -16.49 1.53 2.88
C GLY A 156 -15.08 0.93 3.03
N LEU A 157 -14.43 0.55 1.91
CA LEU A 157 -13.09 -0.03 1.88
C LEU A 157 -12.01 1.00 1.52
N ALA A 158 -12.40 2.20 1.08
CA ALA A 158 -11.47 3.30 0.80
C ALA A 158 -11.34 4.25 2.01
N MET A 159 -10.17 4.86 2.16
CA MET A 159 -9.90 5.93 3.11
C MET A 159 -8.90 6.93 2.52
N ASP A 160 -9.23 8.21 2.55
CA ASP A 160 -8.30 9.29 2.24
C ASP A 160 -7.41 9.57 3.48
N LEU A 161 -6.09 9.61 3.27
CA LEU A 161 -5.07 9.72 4.30
C LEU A 161 -4.12 10.89 4.08
N LEU A 162 -3.78 11.56 5.18
CA LEU A 162 -2.77 12.62 5.26
C LEU A 162 -1.86 12.37 6.45
N SER A 163 -1.08 13.37 6.86
CA SER A 163 -0.19 13.26 8.03
C SER A 163 0.00 14.62 8.72
N THR A 164 0.68 14.63 9.86
CA THR A 164 1.15 15.89 10.46
C THR A 164 2.26 16.59 9.65
N GLU A 165 2.85 15.93 8.64
CA GLU A 165 3.81 16.56 7.73
C GLU A 165 3.12 17.34 6.61
N TYR A 166 1.87 16.99 6.25
CA TYR A 166 1.13 17.62 5.16
C TYR A 166 -0.37 17.38 5.27
N SER A 167 -1.16 18.46 5.19
CA SER A 167 -2.61 18.47 5.49
C SER A 167 -3.53 18.88 4.33
N SER A 168 -3.03 18.92 3.10
CA SER A 168 -3.83 19.18 1.90
C SER A 168 -4.04 17.90 1.07
N LEU A 169 -5.25 17.69 0.55
CA LEU A 169 -5.57 16.60 -0.39
C LEU A 169 -5.12 16.98 -1.81
N ASP A 170 -3.81 16.98 -2.02
CA ASP A 170 -3.18 17.20 -3.32
C ASP A 170 -1.85 16.42 -3.44
N ASP A 171 -1.22 16.49 -4.62
CA ASP A 171 0.04 15.82 -4.94
C ASP A 171 1.17 16.10 -3.93
N GLY A 172 1.13 17.24 -3.23
CA GLY A 172 2.11 17.65 -2.24
C GLY A 172 2.35 16.61 -1.14
N PHE A 173 1.33 15.81 -0.79
CA PHE A 173 1.46 14.72 0.18
C PHE A 173 2.54 13.70 -0.22
N MET A 174 2.80 13.51 -1.51
CA MET A 174 3.80 12.56 -2.03
C MET A 174 5.22 12.83 -1.52
N ASN A 175 5.51 14.07 -1.10
CA ASN A 175 6.85 14.49 -0.69
C ASN A 175 7.17 14.12 0.77
N THR A 176 6.15 13.80 1.57
CA THR A 176 6.26 13.46 3.00
C THR A 176 6.99 12.14 3.25
N ASN A 177 7.48 11.93 4.46
CA ASN A 177 7.98 10.62 4.87
C ASN A 177 6.83 9.62 5.09
N SER A 178 5.68 10.11 5.56
CA SER A 178 4.43 9.36 5.69
C SER A 178 3.99 8.69 4.38
N TYR A 179 4.01 9.40 3.24
CA TYR A 179 3.68 8.80 1.95
C TYR A 179 4.70 7.73 1.51
N LYS A 180 6.00 8.01 1.65
CA LYS A 180 7.07 7.04 1.34
C LYS A 180 6.95 5.77 2.19
N TRP A 181 6.56 5.92 3.45
CA TRP A 181 6.27 4.80 4.34
C TRP A 181 5.03 4.03 3.88
N LEU A 182 3.94 4.71 3.51
CA LEU A 182 2.73 4.06 2.97
C LEU A 182 3.06 3.22 1.72
N GLN A 183 3.84 3.76 0.77
CA GLN A 183 4.27 3.02 -0.42
C GLN A 183 4.97 1.69 -0.10
N GLN A 184 5.75 1.64 1.00
CA GLN A 184 6.52 0.47 1.40
C GLN A 184 5.77 -0.49 2.36
N ASN A 185 4.69 -0.03 2.99
CA ASN A 185 4.09 -0.71 4.14
C ASN A 185 2.59 -0.95 4.05
N CYS A 186 1.79 -0.15 3.33
CA CYS A 186 0.32 -0.27 3.36
C CYS A 186 -0.17 -1.66 2.89
N GLY A 187 0.54 -2.26 1.93
CA GLY A 187 0.31 -3.64 1.45
C GLY A 187 0.36 -4.71 2.54
N LYS A 188 1.08 -4.48 3.63
CA LYS A 188 1.18 -5.41 4.78
C LYS A 188 -0.09 -5.43 5.64
N TYR A 189 -0.96 -4.42 5.49
CA TYR A 189 -2.16 -4.20 6.31
C TYR A 189 -3.47 -4.33 5.53
N GLY A 190 -3.41 -4.90 4.30
CA GLY A 190 -4.59 -5.07 3.45
C GLY A 190 -4.84 -3.94 2.46
N PHE A 191 -4.00 -2.89 2.44
CA PHE A 191 -4.22 -1.68 1.64
C PHE A 191 -3.33 -1.58 0.39
N ILE A 192 -3.84 -0.91 -0.64
CA ILE A 192 -3.07 -0.43 -1.78
C ILE A 192 -3.18 1.09 -1.88
N ILE A 193 -2.17 1.77 -2.46
CA ILE A 193 -2.35 3.12 -3.00
C ILE A 193 -3.13 2.96 -4.30
N ARG A 194 -4.37 3.46 -4.35
CA ARG A 194 -5.36 3.01 -5.35
C ARG A 194 -5.13 3.60 -6.74
N TYR A 195 -4.70 4.86 -6.77
CA TYR A 195 -4.46 5.65 -7.98
C TYR A 195 -2.99 6.11 -7.99
N PRO A 196 -2.05 5.19 -8.27
CA PRO A 196 -0.64 5.53 -8.41
C PRO A 196 -0.40 6.39 -9.65
N LYS A 197 0.70 7.15 -9.62
CA LYS A 197 1.15 8.01 -10.72
C LYS A 197 1.47 7.20 -11.98
N ASP A 198 1.29 7.81 -13.14
CA ASP A 198 1.61 7.25 -14.47
C ASP A 198 0.77 5.99 -14.82
N LYS A 199 -0.41 5.86 -14.18
CA LYS A 199 -1.39 4.76 -14.35
C LYS A 199 -2.81 5.27 -14.64
N GLU A 200 -2.97 6.56 -14.89
CA GLU A 200 -4.24 7.25 -15.17
C GLU A 200 -4.92 6.69 -16.44
N ASN A 201 -4.11 6.22 -17.40
CA ASN A 201 -4.58 5.52 -18.60
C ASN A 201 -5.23 4.15 -18.29
N ILE A 202 -4.96 3.55 -17.13
CA ILE A 202 -5.57 2.29 -16.66
C ILE A 202 -6.74 2.58 -15.72
N THR A 203 -6.49 3.30 -14.62
CA THR A 203 -7.49 3.56 -13.56
C THR A 203 -8.60 4.51 -13.99
N LYS A 204 -8.32 5.39 -14.97
CA LYS A 204 -9.16 6.52 -15.40
C LYS A 204 -9.39 7.59 -14.32
N TYR A 205 -8.56 7.61 -13.29
CA TYR A 205 -8.46 8.66 -12.27
C TYR A 205 -7.05 9.24 -12.29
N ASN A 206 -6.90 10.49 -11.86
CA ASN A 206 -5.60 11.13 -11.68
C ASN A 206 -4.80 10.43 -10.57
N PHE A 207 -3.52 10.78 -10.43
CA PHE A 207 -2.73 10.44 -9.25
C PHE A 207 -3.41 10.96 -7.97
N GLU A 208 -3.58 10.11 -6.96
CA GLU A 208 -4.13 10.48 -5.65
C GLU A 208 -3.27 9.85 -4.53
N PRO A 209 -2.16 10.49 -4.09
CA PRO A 209 -1.26 9.92 -3.09
C PRO A 209 -1.90 9.67 -1.72
N TRP A 210 -3.01 10.36 -1.42
CA TRP A 210 -3.77 10.21 -0.18
C TRP A 210 -4.70 8.98 -0.17
N HIS A 211 -5.14 8.49 -1.34
CA HIS A 211 -6.25 7.55 -1.41
C HIS A 211 -5.78 6.10 -1.29
N VAL A 212 -6.07 5.47 -0.14
CA VAL A 212 -5.80 4.05 0.07
C VAL A 212 -7.06 3.20 0.00
N ARG A 213 -6.93 2.02 -0.60
CA ARG A 213 -8.02 1.06 -0.78
C ARG A 213 -7.70 -0.27 -0.12
N TYR A 214 -8.57 -0.72 0.78
CA TYR A 214 -8.53 -2.06 1.36
C TYR A 214 -9.01 -3.12 0.36
N ILE A 215 -8.15 -4.12 0.12
CA ILE A 215 -8.49 -5.34 -0.64
C ILE A 215 -8.08 -6.63 0.10
N GLY A 216 -7.52 -6.53 1.30
CA GLY A 216 -7.09 -7.67 2.12
C GLY A 216 -5.79 -8.33 1.65
N LEU A 217 -5.33 -9.29 2.45
CA LEU A 217 -4.13 -10.10 2.18
C LEU A 217 -4.51 -11.42 1.50
N PRO A 218 -3.66 -11.99 0.62
CA PRO A 218 -2.33 -11.51 0.25
C PRO A 218 -2.31 -10.46 -0.89
N ALA A 219 -3.45 -10.19 -1.53
CA ALA A 219 -3.54 -9.41 -2.76
C ALA A 219 -2.92 -8.01 -2.65
N SER A 220 -3.23 -7.27 -1.57
CA SER A 220 -2.65 -5.93 -1.32
C SER A 220 -1.13 -5.92 -1.28
N GLN A 221 -0.51 -6.91 -0.63
CA GLN A 221 0.94 -7.03 -0.57
C GLN A 221 1.53 -7.36 -1.93
N GLU A 222 0.89 -8.22 -2.71
CA GLU A 222 1.34 -8.54 -4.08
C GLU A 222 1.28 -7.30 -4.98
N ILE A 223 0.15 -6.57 -4.97
CA ILE A 223 -0.03 -5.35 -5.78
C ILE A 223 1.03 -4.30 -5.43
N MET A 224 1.22 -3.99 -4.14
CA MET A 224 2.19 -2.99 -3.70
C MET A 224 3.64 -3.40 -4.00
N ASN A 225 3.99 -4.69 -3.85
CA ASN A 225 5.32 -5.19 -4.20
C ASN A 225 5.61 -5.12 -5.71
N ARG A 226 4.58 -5.23 -6.56
CA ARG A 226 4.70 -5.26 -8.03
C ARG A 226 4.54 -3.89 -8.69
N GLY A 227 3.99 -2.89 -7.99
CA GLY A 227 3.72 -1.56 -8.56
C GLY A 227 2.63 -1.55 -9.63
N ILE A 228 1.64 -2.45 -9.52
CA ILE A 228 0.51 -2.57 -10.45
C ILE A 228 -0.77 -1.94 -9.87
N THR A 229 -1.82 -1.82 -10.67
CA THR A 229 -3.15 -1.40 -10.21
C THR A 229 -4.03 -2.60 -9.84
N LEU A 230 -5.19 -2.32 -9.22
CA LEU A 230 -6.23 -3.32 -8.99
C LEU A 230 -6.80 -3.87 -10.30
N GLU A 231 -6.96 -3.03 -11.33
CA GLU A 231 -7.39 -3.45 -12.66
C GLU A 231 -6.42 -4.45 -13.31
N GLU A 232 -5.11 -4.17 -13.27
CA GLU A 232 -4.06 -5.06 -13.79
C GLU A 232 -4.07 -6.41 -13.06
N TYR A 233 -4.10 -6.38 -11.72
CA TYR A 233 -4.17 -7.59 -10.90
C TYR A 233 -5.39 -8.45 -11.23
N LEU A 234 -6.59 -7.86 -11.31
CA LEU A 234 -7.82 -8.59 -11.58
C LEU A 234 -7.91 -9.13 -13.02
N ALA A 235 -7.26 -8.48 -13.99
CA ALA A 235 -7.14 -9.00 -15.34
C ALA A 235 -6.37 -10.34 -15.35
N GLU A 236 -5.20 -10.39 -14.70
CA GLU A 236 -4.36 -11.60 -14.61
C GLU A 236 -5.07 -12.76 -13.90
N GLN A 237 -5.84 -12.47 -12.84
CA GLN A 237 -6.63 -13.47 -12.12
C GLN A 237 -7.82 -14.02 -12.93
N ASN A 238 -8.16 -13.40 -14.06
CA ASN A 238 -9.24 -13.84 -14.95
C ASN A 238 -8.72 -14.49 -16.25
N THR A 239 -7.51 -14.12 -16.72
CA THR A 239 -6.84 -14.81 -17.84
C THR A 239 -6.17 -16.12 -17.44
N SER A 240 -5.99 -16.37 -16.14
CA SER A 240 -5.45 -17.62 -15.60
C SER A 240 -6.53 -18.71 -15.41
N LYS A 241 -7.57 -18.71 -16.25
CA LYS A 241 -8.66 -19.70 -16.31
C LYS A 241 -8.64 -20.44 -17.64
#